data_AF-A0A442GPK3-F1
#
_entry.id   AF-A0A442GPK3-F1
#
_cell.length_a   1.000
_cell.length_b   1.000
_cell.length_c   1.000
_cell.angle_alpha   90.00
_cell.angle_beta   90.00
_cell.angle_gamma   90.00
#
_symmetry.space_group_name_H-M   'P 1'
#
loop_
_entity.id
_entity.type
_entity.pdbx_description
1 polymer ?
#
loop_
_entity_poly.entity_id
_entity_poly.type
_entity_poly.pdbx_seq_one_letter_code
_entity_poly.pdbx_strand_id
1 'polypeptide(L)' 'MENELACRAALHMIRATIEEYCPPGVLMSEEQVNGHFGPTLLDEAEALSVAIVATVERLSFNDTPKPPASSIKS' A
#
# COMPACT_ATOMS: atom_id res chain seq x y z
N MET A 1 -21.64 7.37 -17.44
CA MET A 1 -22.03 6.39 -16.41
C MET A 1 -21.18 5.13 -16.49
N GLU A 2 -21.02 4.48 -17.65
CA GLU A 2 -20.16 3.27 -17.78
C GLU A 2 -18.70 3.49 -17.36
N ASN A 3 -18.11 4.64 -17.74
CA ASN A 3 -16.72 4.94 -17.39
C ASN A 3 -16.47 5.03 -15.87
N GLU A 4 -17.44 5.55 -15.12
CA GLU A 4 -17.31 5.70 -13.67
C GLU A 4 -17.37 4.35 -12.95
N LEU A 5 -18.29 3.48 -13.37
CA LEU A 5 -18.40 2.12 -12.83
C LEU A 5 -17.15 1.29 -13.16
N ALA A 6 -16.64 1.41 -14.39
CA ALA A 6 -15.39 0.76 -14.79
C ALA A 6 -14.20 1.26 -13.96
N CYS A 7 -14.10 2.57 -13.70
CA CYS A 7 -13.07 3.12 -12.84
C CYS A 7 -13.17 2.60 -11.39
N ARG A 8 -14.37 2.54 -10.80
CA ARG A 8 -14.57 1.95 -9.47
C ARG A 8 -14.15 0.48 -9.42
N ALA A 9 -14.55 -0.30 -10.42
CA ALA A 9 -14.16 -1.71 -10.50
C ALA A 9 -12.64 -1.87 -10.61
N ALA A 10 -11.96 -1.02 -11.38
CA ALA A 10 -10.51 -1.02 -11.50
C ALA A 10 -9.83 -0.67 -10.16
N LEU A 11 -10.29 0.38 -9.47
CA LEU A 11 -9.76 0.76 -8.16
C LEU A 11 -9.96 -0.34 -7.12
N HIS A 12 -11.15 -0.96 -7.09
CA HIS A 12 -11.42 -2.09 -6.21
C HIS A 12 -10.49 -3.28 -6.48
N MET A 13 -10.21 -3.59 -7.74
CA MET A 13 -9.26 -4.66 -8.10
C MET A 13 -7.85 -4.37 -7.57
N ILE A 14 -7.38 -3.12 -7.72
CA ILE A 14 -6.07 -2.70 -7.19
C ILE A 14 -6.06 -2.78 -5.67
N ARG A 15 -7.12 -2.28 -5.03
CA ARG A 15 -7.28 -2.29 -3.58
C ARG A 15 -7.20 -3.71 -3.01
N ALA A 16 -7.98 -4.64 -3.56
CA ALA A 16 -7.96 -6.04 -3.15
C ALA A 16 -6.57 -6.67 -3.31
N THR A 17 -5.86 -6.33 -4.39
CA THR A 17 -4.48 -6.80 -4.60
C THR A 17 -3.52 -6.28 -3.51
N ILE A 18 -3.64 -5.01 -3.13
CA ILE A 18 -2.81 -4.44 -2.05
C ILE A 18 -3.14 -5.10 -0.71
N GLU A 19 -4.42 -5.33 -0.41
CA GLU A 19 -4.85 -5.98 0.83
C GLU A 19 -4.36 -7.43 0.94
N GLU A 20 -4.29 -8.16 -0.18
CA GLU A 20 -3.87 -9.56 -0.21
C GLU A 20 -2.34 -9.72 -0.15
N TYR A 21 -1.59 -8.87 -0.87
CA TYR A 21 -0.15 -9.10 -1.09
C TYR A 21 0.78 -8.14 -0.36
N CYS A 22 0.30 -6.95 0.02
CA CYS A 22 1.15 -5.95 0.64
C CYS A 22 1.20 -6.09 2.17
N PRO A 23 2.28 -5.63 2.83
CA PRO A 23 2.40 -5.73 4.29
C PRO A 23 1.23 -5.06 5.02
N PRO A 24 0.82 -5.57 6.18
CA PRO A 24 -0.28 -4.98 6.94
C PRO A 24 0.00 -3.50 7.29
N GLY A 25 -1.06 -2.70 7.26
CA GLY A 25 -1.01 -1.27 7.60
C GLY A 25 -0.33 -0.37 6.57
N VAL A 26 -0.17 -0.82 5.30
CA VAL A 26 0.16 0.08 4.18
C VAL A 26 -1.06 0.75 3.58
N LEU A 27 -2.22 0.08 3.65
CA LEU A 27 -3.48 0.55 3.09
C LEU A 27 -4.43 0.94 4.21
N MET A 28 -5.02 2.13 4.09
CA MET A 28 -6.03 2.67 5.01
C MET A 28 -7.42 2.14 4.64
N SER A 29 -8.35 2.07 5.60
CA SER A 29 -9.75 1.71 5.32
C SER A 29 -10.41 2.77 4.41
N GLU A 30 -11.53 2.43 3.76
CA GLU A 30 -12.23 3.38 2.89
C GLU A 30 -12.68 4.64 3.65
N GLU A 31 -13.14 4.51 4.89
CA GLU A 31 -13.54 5.64 5.73
C GLU A 31 -12.35 6.55 6.06
N GLN A 32 -11.18 5.95 6.29
CA GLN A 32 -9.95 6.70 6.50
C GLN A 32 -9.50 7.40 5.22
N VAL A 33 -9.54 6.71 4.07
CA VAL A 33 -9.23 7.32 2.77
C VAL A 33 -10.14 8.53 2.52
N ASN A 34 -11.44 8.37 2.74
CA ASN A 34 -12.41 9.47 2.58
C ASN A 34 -12.13 10.65 3.52
N GLY A 35 -11.65 10.37 4.75
CA GLY A 35 -11.29 11.41 5.71
C GLY A 35 -9.93 12.09 5.47
N HIS A 36 -8.98 11.39 4.83
CA HIS A 36 -7.62 11.88 4.60
C HIS A 36 -7.41 12.48 3.21
N PHE A 37 -8.00 11.90 2.17
CA PHE A 37 -7.84 12.29 0.77
C PHE A 37 -9.13 12.91 0.21
N GLY A 38 -10.27 12.26 0.44
CA GLY A 38 -11.57 12.69 -0.07
C GLY A 38 -12.37 11.53 -0.68
N PRO A 39 -13.64 11.76 -1.05
CA PRO A 39 -14.55 10.70 -1.50
C PRO A 39 -14.58 10.47 -3.02
N THR A 40 -13.73 11.15 -3.79
CA THR A 40 -13.72 11.01 -5.25
C THR A 40 -12.85 9.84 -5.71
N LEU A 41 -13.04 9.38 -6.96
CA LEU A 41 -12.21 8.32 -7.53
C LEU A 41 -10.72 8.67 -7.59
N LEU A 42 -10.42 9.95 -7.76
CA LEU A 42 -9.04 10.42 -7.81
C LEU A 42 -8.40 10.37 -6.42
N ASP A 43 -9.15 10.71 -5.38
CA ASP A 43 -8.71 10.67 -3.99
C ASP A 43 -8.40 9.22 -3.55
N GLU A 44 -9.26 8.27 -3.94
CA GLU A 44 -9.01 6.84 -3.71
C GLU A 44 -7.77 6.37 -4.47
N ALA A 45 -7.61 6.76 -5.74
CA ALA A 45 -6.44 6.42 -6.54
C ALA A 45 -5.14 6.98 -5.94
N GLU A 46 -5.17 8.18 -5.37
CA GLU A 46 -4.04 8.78 -4.67
C GLU A 46 -3.68 7.96 -3.43
N ALA A 47 -4.66 7.56 -2.62
CA ALA A 47 -4.43 6.71 -1.44
C ALA A 47 -3.80 5.35 -1.80
N LEU A 48 -4.28 4.71 -2.88
CA LEU A 48 -3.70 3.46 -3.39
C LEU A 48 -2.26 3.67 -3.86
N SER A 49 -1.97 4.81 -4.51
CA SER A 49 -0.62 5.15 -4.95
C SER A 49 0.35 5.29 -3.77
N VAL A 50 -0.07 5.96 -2.70
CA VAL A 50 0.71 6.08 -1.45
C VAL A 50 0.96 4.71 -0.81
N ALA A 51 -0.05 3.83 -0.78
CA ALA A 51 0.09 2.49 -0.22
C ALA A 51 1.11 1.63 -0.99
N ILE A 52 1.16 1.75 -2.32
CA ILE A 52 2.14 1.05 -3.16
C ILE A 52 3.56 1.57 -2.88
N VAL A 53 3.75 2.88 -2.82
CA VAL A 53 5.05 3.48 -2.49
C VAL A 53 5.54 3.01 -1.12
N ALA A 54 4.68 3.10 -0.10
CA ALA A 54 4.99 2.64 1.26
C ALA A 54 5.34 1.14 1.30
N THR A 55 4.71 0.33 0.45
CA THR A 55 5.04 -1.08 0.30
C THR A 55 6.44 -1.27 -0.28
N VAL A 56 6.77 -0.60 -1.38
CA VAL A 56 8.08 -0.69 -2.05
C VAL A 56 9.20 -0.23 -1.12
N GLU A 57 8.98 0.83 -0.36
CA GLU A 57 9.93 1.30 0.65
C GLU A 57 10.20 0.20 1.69
N ARG A 58 9.16 -0.40 2.29
CA ARG A 58 9.32 -1.47 3.28
C ARG A 58 10.06 -2.69 2.73
N LEU A 59 9.78 -3.08 1.47
CA LEU A 59 10.48 -4.19 0.82
C LEU A 59 11.97 -3.87 0.64
N SER A 60 12.30 -2.63 0.24
CA SER A 60 13.68 -2.18 0.07
C SER A 60 14.48 -2.15 1.38
N PHE A 61 13.82 -1.91 2.52
CA PHE A 61 14.46 -1.92 3.84
C PHE A 61 14.65 -3.32 4.43
N ASN A 62 13.91 -4.34 3.97
CA ASN A 62 14.08 -5.72 4.46
C ASN A 62 15.31 -6.43 3.87
N ASP A 63 15.97 -5.83 2.88
CA ASP A 63 17.28 -6.27 2.36
C ASP A 63 18.47 -5.82 3.23
N THR A 64 18.28 -5.65 4.55
CA THR A 64 19.43 -5.44 5.45
C THR A 64 20.34 -6.68 5.44
N PRO A 65 21.64 -6.55 5.12
CA PRO A 65 22.56 -7.66 5.20
C PRO A 65 22.60 -8.16 6.65
N LYS A 66 22.51 -9.48 6.81
CA LYS A 66 22.68 -10.18 8.09
C LYS A 66 23.84 -9.56 8.88
N PRO A 67 23.65 -9.13 10.14
CA PRO A 67 24.75 -8.59 10.92
C PRO A 67 25.87 -9.63 10.97
N PRO A 68 27.15 -9.22 10.77
CA PRO A 68 28.25 -10.16 10.79
C PRO A 68 28.26 -10.87 12.14
N ALA A 69 28.46 -12.20 12.10
CA ALA A 69 28.36 -13.06 13.27
C ALA A 69 29.14 -12.45 14.45
N SER A 70 28.46 -12.33 15.60
CA SER A 70 29.04 -11.84 16.83
C SER A 70 30.36 -12.58 17.09
N SER A 71 31.48 -11.88 16.97
CA SER A 71 32.78 -12.41 17.35
C SER A 71 32.82 -12.50 18.86
N ILE A 72 32.41 -13.66 19.38
CA ILE A 72 32.64 -14.05 20.76
C ILE A 72 34.16 -14.12 20.94
N LYS A 73 34.75 -13.11 21.57
CA LYS A 73 36.13 -13.19 22.05
C LYS A 73 36.12 -13.95 23.38
N SER A 74 36.96 -14.99 23.40
CA SER A 74 37.25 -15.90 24.51
C SER A 74 37.80 -15.21 25.75
#